data_AF-A0A2H5ZM16-F1
#
_entry.id   AF-A0A2H5ZM16-F1
#
_cell.length_a   1.000
_cell.length_b   1.000
_cell.length_c   1.000
_cell.angle_alpha   90.00
_cell.angle_beta   90.00
_cell.angle_gamma   90.00
#
_symmetry.space_group_name_H-M   'P 1'
#
loop_
_entity.id
_entity.type
_entity.pdbx_description
1 polymer ?
#
loop_
_entity_poly.entity_id
_entity_poly.type
_entity_poly.pdbx_seq_one_letter_code
_entity_poly.pdbx_strand_id
1 'polypeptide(L)'
;MAYEPTRVAVEVVSARPALLILNDTFYPGWRATVDGRSAPIYRANFLFRGVPVQPGDHQVVFEYVPWSFRIGAALSIIGMTGALFLGLWGSIDRPSDFSRRLGRTEP
;
A
#
# COMPACT_ATOMS: atom_id res chain seq x y z
N MET A 1 23.27 -6.42 -1.74
CA MET A 1 22.63 -6.14 -0.44
C MET A 1 21.48 -5.18 -0.71
N ALA A 2 20.24 -5.65 -0.71
CA ALA A 2 19.07 -4.79 -0.85
C ALA A 2 18.65 -4.36 0.56
N TYR A 3 19.03 -3.16 0.95
CA TYR A 3 18.53 -2.54 2.17
C TYR A 3 17.18 -1.93 1.81
N GLU A 4 16.11 -2.71 1.96
CA GLU A 4 14.75 -2.20 1.86
C GLU A 4 14.34 -1.76 3.26
N PRO A 5 14.25 -0.45 3.55
CA PRO A 5 13.88 0.06 4.88
C PRO A 5 12.52 -0.44 5.36
N THR A 6 11.73 -1.02 4.45
CA THR A 6 10.38 -1.53 4.64
C THR A 6 10.33 -3.03 4.95
N ARG A 7 11.46 -3.76 4.95
CA ARG A 7 11.46 -5.21 5.19
C ARG A 7 12.59 -5.64 6.12
N VAL A 8 12.25 -6.38 7.17
CA VAL A 8 13.21 -6.96 8.12
C VAL A 8 12.99 -8.46 8.18
N ALA A 9 14.00 -9.25 7.82
CA ALA A 9 13.96 -10.71 7.91
C ALA A 9 14.92 -11.19 9.00
N VAL A 10 14.44 -12.07 9.88
CA VAL A 10 15.18 -12.61 11.01
C VAL A 10 15.04 -14.12 10.99
N GLU A 11 16.16 -14.84 11.01
CA GLU A 11 16.19 -16.27 11.26
C GLU A 11 16.27 -16.51 12.77
N VAL A 12 15.40 -17.38 13.28
CA VAL A 12 15.35 -17.70 14.71
C VAL A 12 15.27 -19.20 14.88
N VAL A 13 16.11 -19.71 15.78
CA VAL A 13 16.10 -21.10 16.23
C VAL A 13 15.65 -21.11 17.67
N SER A 14 14.56 -21.82 17.96
CA SER A 14 14.04 -21.93 19.32
C SER A 14 13.75 -23.37 19.70
N ALA A 15 14.21 -23.79 20.88
CA ALA A 15 13.90 -25.13 21.41
C ALA A 15 12.51 -25.21 22.08
N ARG A 16 11.86 -24.06 22.32
CA ARG A 16 10.58 -23.93 23.03
C ARG A 16 9.72 -22.83 22.39
N PRO A 17 8.41 -22.78 22.65
CA PRO A 17 7.61 -21.63 22.27
C PRO A 17 8.23 -20.35 22.85
N ALA A 18 8.49 -19.36 21.99
CA ALA A 18 9.17 -18.13 22.36
C ALA A 18 8.51 -16.92 21.70
N LEU A 19 8.76 -15.74 22.24
CA LEU A 19 8.37 -14.47 21.64
C LEU A 19 9.62 -13.82 21.05
N LEU A 20 9.72 -13.79 19.72
CA LEU A 20 10.78 -13.03 19.05
C LEU A 20 10.48 -11.55 19.19
N ILE A 21 11.33 -10.80 19.88
CA ILE A 21 11.21 -9.35 20.04
C ILE A 21 12.15 -8.66 19.08
N LEU A 22 11.61 -7.83 18.19
CA LEU A 22 12.39 -6.91 17.39
C LEU A 22 12.46 -5.56 18.12
N ASN A 23 13.68 -5.12 18.45
CA ASN A 23 13.98 -3.86 19.13
C ASN A 23 13.84 -2.65 18.16
N ASP A 24 12.67 -2.54 17.54
CA ASP A 24 12.31 -1.47 16.62
C ASP A 24 10.94 -0.92 17.04
N THR A 25 10.75 0.38 16.81
CA THR A 25 9.58 1.12 17.29
C THR A 25 8.30 0.50 16.71
N PHE A 26 7.32 0.26 17.59
CA PHE A 26 5.98 -0.18 17.23
C PHE A 26 5.24 0.97 16.54
N TYR A 27 5.34 1.01 15.22
CA TYR A 27 4.55 1.91 14.37
C TYR A 27 3.38 1.13 13.75
N PRO A 28 2.18 1.71 13.59
CA PRO A 28 1.09 1.03 12.89
C PRO A 28 1.41 0.84 11.40
N GLY A 29 0.97 -0.29 10.83
CA GLY A 29 1.16 -0.60 9.40
C GLY A 29 2.21 -1.68 9.10
N TRP A 30 2.86 -2.26 10.12
CA TRP A 30 3.70 -3.44 9.92
C TRP A 30 2.86 -4.73 9.88
N ARG A 31 3.27 -5.67 9.04
CA ARG A 31 2.77 -7.04 8.97
C ARG A 31 3.93 -7.99 9.26
N ALA A 32 3.66 -9.08 9.96
CA ALA A 32 4.64 -10.14 10.19
C ALA A 32 4.21 -11.44 9.55
N THR A 33 5.18 -12.22 9.10
CA THR A 33 4.99 -13.60 8.67
C THR A 33 6.03 -14.49 9.34
N VAL A 34 5.64 -15.72 9.66
CA VAL A 34 6.52 -16.80 10.10
C VAL A 34 6.44 -17.88 9.03
N ASP A 35 7.56 -18.17 8.38
CA ASP A 35 7.66 -19.11 7.25
C ASP A 35 6.63 -18.84 6.14
N GLY A 36 6.42 -17.56 5.84
CA GLY A 36 5.47 -17.08 4.83
C GLY A 36 4.00 -17.06 5.28
N ARG A 37 3.67 -17.51 6.50
CA ARG A 37 2.31 -17.45 7.05
C ARG A 37 2.11 -16.21 7.91
N SER A 38 1.01 -15.50 7.71
CA SER A 38 0.68 -14.30 8.50
C SER A 38 0.66 -14.61 10.00
N ALA A 39 1.40 -13.81 10.77
CA ALA A 39 1.47 -13.94 12.21
C ALA A 39 1.07 -12.61 12.89
N PRO A 40 0.36 -12.67 14.02
CA PRO A 40 0.01 -11.47 14.77
C PRO A 40 1.28 -10.82 15.35
N ILE A 41 1.34 -9.49 15.25
CA ILE A 41 2.36 -8.70 15.93
C ILE A 41 1.80 -8.24 17.27
N TYR A 42 2.48 -8.61 18.34
CA TYR A 42 2.19 -8.15 19.70
C TYR A 42 3.05 -6.95 20.05
N ARG A 43 2.50 -6.06 20.87
CA ARG A 43 3.27 -4.96 21.46
C ARG A 43 3.99 -5.48 22.69
N ALA A 44 5.31 -5.60 22.61
CA ALA A 44 6.17 -6.01 23.71
C ALA A 44 6.80 -4.76 24.37
N ASN A 45 6.86 -4.72 25.71
CA ASN A 45 7.49 -3.65 26.49
C ASN A 45 7.16 -2.22 26.01
N PHE A 46 5.89 -1.95 25.70
CA PHE A 46 5.34 -0.67 25.22
C PHE A 46 5.87 -0.14 23.88
N LEU A 47 7.10 -0.42 23.48
CA LEU A 47 7.73 0.16 22.28
C LEU A 47 8.12 -0.86 21.23
N PHE A 48 8.21 -2.14 21.56
CA PHE A 48 8.76 -3.16 20.67
C PHE A 48 7.66 -4.01 20.03
N ARG A 49 8.03 -4.62 18.90
CA ARG A 49 7.16 -5.55 18.18
C ARG A 49 7.61 -6.99 18.45
N GLY A 50 6.67 -7.84 18.80
CA GLY A 50 6.91 -9.24 19.14
C GLY A 50 6.10 -10.18 18.25
N VAL A 51 6.69 -11.29 17.82
CA VAL A 51 5.99 -12.35 17.06
C VAL A 51 6.22 -13.69 17.76
N PRO A 52 5.16 -14.45 18.06
CA PRO A 52 5.32 -15.77 18.66
C PRO A 52 5.92 -16.73 17.63
N VAL A 53 6.90 -17.51 18.07
CA VAL A 53 7.54 -18.56 17.27
C VAL A 53 7.43 -19.89 18.01
N GLN A 54 7.16 -20.94 17.25
CA GLN A 54 7.11 -22.29 17.79
C GLN A 54 8.52 -22.87 17.90
N PRO A 55 8.69 -24.04 18.54
CA PRO A 55 9.96 -24.74 18.52
C PRO A 55 10.36 -25.13 17.09
N GLY A 56 11.60 -24.85 16.72
CA GLY A 56 12.16 -25.14 15.40
C GLY A 56 12.97 -23.99 14.83
N ASP A 57 13.36 -24.17 13.57
CA ASP A 57 13.98 -23.16 12.73
C ASP A 57 12.89 -22.41 11.98
N HIS A 58 12.85 -21.09 12.15
CA HIS A 58 11.83 -20.24 11.55
C HIS A 58 12.45 -19.01 10.91
N GLN A 59 11.88 -18.60 9.79
CA GLN A 59 12.12 -17.30 9.19
C GLN A 59 10.97 -16.36 9.53
N VAL A 60 11.27 -15.31 10.31
CA VAL A 60 10.31 -14.25 10.63
C VAL A 60 10.57 -13.05 9.74
N VAL A 61 9.56 -12.61 8.99
CA VAL A 61 9.66 -11.44 8.11
C VAL A 61 8.67 -10.39 8.55
N PHE A 62 9.17 -9.20 8.84
CA PHE A 62 8.39 -7.99 9.08
C PHE A 62 8.40 -7.13 7.82
N GLU A 63 7.23 -6.68 7.39
CA GLU A 63 7.07 -5.85 6.20
C GLU A 63 6.18 -4.64 6.52
N TYR A 64 6.62 -3.45 6.12
CA TYR A 64 5.90 -2.21 6.31
C TYR A 64 4.94 -1.96 5.15
N VAL A 65 3.65 -2.02 5.44
CA VAL A 65 2.55 -1.84 4.48
C VAL A 65 1.68 -0.65 4.93
N PRO A 66 2.06 0.59 4.58
CA PRO A 66 1.38 1.78 5.06
C PRO A 66 -0.05 1.90 4.50
N TRP A 67 -1.01 2.22 5.37
CA TRP A 67 -2.41 2.44 4.98
C TRP A 67 -2.57 3.65 4.05
N SER A 68 -1.74 4.67 4.23
CA SER A 68 -1.71 5.88 3.39
C SER A 68 -1.44 5.57 1.92
N PHE A 69 -0.56 4.59 1.65
CA PHE A 69 -0.29 4.15 0.28
C PHE A 69 -1.54 3.54 -0.38
N ARG A 70 -2.28 2.70 0.36
CA ARG A 70 -3.52 2.10 -0.13
C ARG A 70 -4.61 3.15 -0.40
N ILE A 71 -4.75 4.12 0.50
CA ILE A 71 -5.71 5.22 0.35
C ILE A 71 -5.33 6.13 -0.82
N GLY A 72 -4.05 6.51 -0.92
CA GLY A 72 -3.54 7.31 -2.03
C GLY A 72 -3.77 6.64 -3.38
N ALA A 73 -3.44 5.35 -3.50
CA ALA A 73 -3.70 4.59 -4.71
C ALA A 73 -5.19 4.54 -5.08
N ALA A 74 -6.08 4.34 -4.10
CA ALA A 74 -7.53 4.36 -4.33
C ALA A 74 -8.01 5.73 -4.83
N LEU A 75 -7.55 6.83 -4.21
CA LEU A 75 -7.89 8.19 -4.63
C LEU A 75 -7.36 8.51 -6.03
N SER A 76 -6.13 8.09 -6.36
CA SER A 76 -5.57 8.26 -7.70
C SER A 76 -6.39 7.52 -8.76
N ILE A 77 -6.85 6.30 -8.48
CA ILE A 77 -7.74 5.56 -9.39
C ILE A 77 -9.05 6.30 -9.57
N ILE A 78 -9.71 6.73 -8.49
CA ILE A 78 -10.97 7.47 -8.55
C ILE A 78 -10.81 8.76 -9.37
N GLY A 79 -9.75 9.53 -9.09
CA GLY A 79 -9.45 10.77 -9.81
C GLY A 79 -9.21 10.52 -11.30
N MET A 80 -8.45 9.48 -11.65
CA MET A 80 -8.17 9.11 -13.03
C MET A 80 -9.43 8.65 -13.77
N THR A 81 -10.28 7.86 -13.12
CA THR A 81 -11.58 7.46 -13.69
C THR A 81 -12.52 8.65 -13.87
N GLY A 82 -12.55 9.59 -12.91
CA GLY A 82 -13.38 10.79 -13.00
C GLY A 82 -12.92 11.73 -14.10
N ALA A 83 -11.60 11.95 -14.23
CA ALA A 83 -11.02 12.76 -15.30
C ALA A 83 -11.31 12.15 -16.69
N LEU A 84 -11.22 10.82 -16.82
CA LEU A 84 -11.55 10.14 -18.07
C LEU A 84 -13.04 10.30 -18.41
N PHE A 85 -13.93 10.16 -17.43
CA PHE A 85 -15.37 10.35 -17.59
C PHE A 85 -15.71 11.77 -18.05
N LEU A 86 -15.15 12.79 -17.39
CA LEU A 86 -15.37 14.19 -17.74
C LEU A 86 -14.79 14.54 -19.12
N GLY A 87 -13.62 14.00 -19.46
CA GLY A 87 -13.01 14.19 -20.76
C GLY A 87 -13.83 13.58 -21.90
N LEU A 88 -14.36 12.37 -21.69
CA LEU A 88 -15.26 11.71 -22.64
C LEU A 88 -16.59 12.45 -22.78
N TRP A 89 -17.19 12.88 -21.67
CA TRP A 89 -18.43 13.66 -21.65
C TRP A 89 -18.27 15.00 -22.39
N GLY A 90 -17.22 15.77 -22.07
CA GLY A 90 -16.94 17.05 -22.72
C GLY A 90 -16.51 16.92 -24.19
N SER A 91 -16.03 15.75 -24.62
CA SER A 91 -15.76 15.48 -26.03
C SER A 91 -17.02 15.17 -26.84
N ILE A 92 -18.05 14.62 -26.20
CA ILE A 92 -19.37 14.34 -26.79
C ILE A 92 -20.21 15.62 -26.87
N ASP A 93 -20.12 16.48 -25.86
CA ASP A 93 -20.92 17.69 -25.74
C ASP A 93 -20.36 18.89 -26.53
N ARG A 94 -19.29 18.75 -27.31
CA ARG A 94 -18.82 19.85 -28.18
C ARG A 94 -19.90 20.13 -29.25
N PRO A 95 -20.68 21.22 -29.14
CA PRO A 95 -21.55 21.62 -30.24
C PRO A 95 -20.59 22.10 -31.33
N SER A 96 -20.60 21.44 -32.47
CA SER A 96 -19.90 21.91 -33.67
C SER A 96 -20.36 23.33 -33.96
N ASP A 97 -19.52 24.31 -33.61
CA ASP A 97 -19.70 25.73 -33.93
C ASP A 97 -19.59 25.92 -35.46
N PHE A 98 -20.62 25.46 -36.18
CA PHE A 98 -20.77 25.54 -37.63
C PHE A 98 -21.43 26.87 -38.06
N SER A 99 -21.83 27.71 -37.10
CA SER A 99 -22.52 28.98 -37.36
C SER A 99 -21.61 30.11 -37.88
N ARG A 100 -20.28 29.96 -37.86
CA ARG A 100 -19.33 30.95 -38.43
C ARG A 100 -19.26 31.00 -39.96
N ARG A 101 -20.03 30.18 -40.70
CA ARG A 101 -19.98 30.13 -42.17
C ARG A 101 -21.13 30.80 -42.91
N LEU A 102 -22.15 31.31 -42.22
CA LEU A 102 -23.28 32.03 -42.86
C LEU A 102 -23.16 33.57 -42.80
N GLY A 103 -21.93 34.08 -42.72
CA GLY A 103 -21.62 35.51 -42.80
C GLY A 103 -21.05 35.95 -44.15
N ARG A 104 -21.27 35.22 -45.25
CA ARG A 104 -20.74 35.62 -46.56
C ARG A 104 -21.60 35.11 -47.72
N THR A 105 -22.69 35.82 -47.99
CA THR A 105 -23.21 36.06 -49.34
C THR A 105 -24.09 37.32 -49.30
N GLU A 106 -23.44 38.48 -49.43
CA GLU A 106 -24.04 39.61 -50.16
C GLU A 106 -23.48 39.54 -51.59
N PRO A 107 -24.29 39.78 -52.62
CA PRO A 107 -24.69 41.14 -52.99
C PRO A 107 -26.19 41.35 -53.26
#